data_AF-J5WYC1-F1
#
_entry.id   AF-J5WYC1-F1
#
_cell.length_a   1.000
_cell.length_b   1.000
_cell.length_c   1.000
_cell.angle_alpha   90.00
_cell.angle_beta   90.00
_cell.angle_gamma   90.00
#
_symmetry.space_group_name_H-M   'P 1'
#
loop_
_entity.id
_entity.type
_entity.pdbx_description
1 polymer ?
#
loop_
_entity_poly.entity_id
_entity_poly.type
_entity_poly.pdbx_seq_one_letter_code
_entity_poly.pdbx_strand_id
1 'polypeptide(L)' 'MNKKEKTMIIDKELETTTDEFIIDFYYLYTLENETDDINVAVDSVYNELTKYNIKTTKEQVKKIIELYEKKA' A
#
# COMPACT_ATOMS: atom_id res chain seq x y z
N MET A 1 24.77 -5.44 21.10
CA MET A 1 23.76 -5.14 20.06
C MET A 1 22.43 -5.73 20.53
N ASN A 2 21.48 -4.88 20.91
CA ASN A 2 20.27 -5.29 21.61
C ASN A 2 19.23 -5.86 20.63
N LYS A 3 18.60 -7.00 20.95
CA LYS A 3 17.56 -7.63 20.11
C LYS A 3 16.43 -6.66 19.70
N LYS A 4 16.16 -5.63 20.51
CA LYS A 4 15.14 -4.60 20.25
C LYS A 4 15.45 -3.69 19.05
N GLU A 5 16.71 -3.39 18.79
CA GLU A 5 17.09 -2.52 17.64
C GLU A 5 16.94 -3.26 16.31
N LYS A 6 17.13 -4.58 16.31
CA LYS A 6 17.02 -5.40 15.09
C LYS A 6 15.58 -5.55 14.60
N THR A 7 14.59 -5.51 15.50
CA THR A 7 13.16 -5.55 15.12
C THR A 7 12.71 -4.23 14.48
N MET A 8 13.19 -3.08 15.00
CA MET A 8 12.83 -1.75 14.48
C MET A 8 13.36 -1.47 13.07
N ILE A 9 14.47 -2.08 12.67
CA ILE A 9 15.07 -1.88 11.34
C ILE A 9 14.32 -2.71 10.28
N ILE A 10 13.81 -3.89 10.63
CA ILE A 10 13.08 -4.76 9.68
C ILE A 10 11.68 -4.21 9.39
N ASP A 11 11.00 -3.62 10.39
CA ASP A 11 9.64 -3.09 10.19
C ASP A 11 9.63 -1.87 9.26
N LYS A 12 10.65 -1.01 9.32
CA LYS A 12 10.66 0.27 8.60
C LYS A 12 11.00 0.15 7.11
N GLU A 13 11.87 -0.80 6.74
CA GLU A 13 12.21 -1.07 5.33
C GLU A 13 11.09 -1.84 4.59
N LEU A 14 10.36 -2.70 5.32
CA LEU A 14 9.17 -3.40 4.81
C LEU A 14 7.96 -2.47 4.65
N GLU A 15 7.77 -1.51 5.56
CA GLU A 15 6.72 -0.48 5.43
C GLU A 15 6.93 0.37 4.17
N THR A 16 8.15 0.83 3.90
CA THR A 16 8.42 1.64 2.70
C THR A 16 8.18 0.90 1.38
N THR A 17 8.52 -0.40 1.32
CA THR A 17 8.26 -1.19 0.11
C THR A 17 6.77 -1.48 -0.07
N THR A 18 6.03 -1.69 1.03
CA THR A 18 4.58 -1.96 0.96
C THR A 18 3.80 -0.74 0.48
N ASP A 19 4.20 0.47 0.91
CA ASP A 19 3.57 1.73 0.49
C ASP A 19 3.78 1.99 -1.01
N GLU A 20 5.00 1.75 -1.53
CA GLU A 20 5.30 1.88 -2.96
C GLU A 20 4.47 0.90 -3.80
N PHE A 21 4.38 -0.37 -3.40
CA PHE A 21 3.51 -1.34 -4.09
C PHE A 21 2.04 -0.90 -4.09
N ILE A 22 1.54 -0.37 -2.97
CA ILE A 22 0.16 0.14 -2.89
C ILE A 22 -0.06 1.26 -3.90
N ILE A 23 0.88 2.20 -4.02
CA ILE A 23 0.79 3.33 -4.94
C ILE A 23 0.87 2.86 -6.39
N ASP A 24 1.79 1.95 -6.71
CA ASP A 24 1.94 1.42 -8.07
C ASP A 24 0.68 0.67 -8.52
N PHE A 25 0.13 -0.21 -7.67
CA PHE A 25 -1.11 -0.92 -7.99
C PHE A 25 -2.31 0.03 -8.09
N TYR A 26 -2.36 1.07 -7.26
CA TYR A 26 -3.40 2.09 -7.33
C TYR A 26 -3.33 2.87 -8.65
N TYR A 27 -2.14 3.32 -9.04
CA TYR A 27 -1.93 4.05 -10.28
C TYR A 27 -2.25 3.20 -11.52
N LEU A 28 -1.81 1.94 -11.55
CA LEU A 28 -2.17 1.01 -12.62
C LEU A 28 -3.68 0.78 -12.69
N TYR A 29 -4.34 0.56 -11.55
CA TYR A 29 -5.78 0.33 -11.51
C TYR A 29 -6.59 1.51 -12.06
N THR A 30 -6.25 2.73 -11.64
CA THR A 30 -6.93 3.96 -12.08
C THR A 30 -6.72 4.23 -13.57
N LEU A 31 -5.50 3.98 -14.09
CA LEU A 31 -5.21 4.08 -15.52
C LEU A 31 -5.98 3.04 -16.35
N GLU A 32 -6.05 1.79 -15.90
CA GLU A 32 -6.70 0.70 -16.64
C GLU A 32 -8.23 0.83 -16.69
N ASN A 33 -8.83 1.40 -15.63
CA ASN A 33 -10.29 1.45 -15.47
C ASN A 33 -10.87 2.84 -15.69
N GLU A 34 -10.05 3.86 -15.98
CA GLU A 34 -10.45 5.26 -16.14
C GLU A 34 -11.38 5.73 -14.99
N THR A 35 -11.09 5.32 -13.76
CA THR A 35 -11.94 5.59 -12.58
C THR A 35 -11.17 6.26 -11.46
N ASP A 36 -11.84 7.20 -10.79
CA ASP A 36 -11.41 7.94 -9.61
C ASP A 36 -12.10 7.46 -8.32
N ASP A 37 -12.87 6.36 -8.36
CA ASP A 37 -13.49 5.80 -7.15
C ASP A 37 -12.45 5.09 -6.27
N ILE A 38 -11.98 5.84 -5.27
CA ILE A 38 -11.02 5.37 -4.26
C ILE A 38 -11.50 4.09 -3.55
N ASN A 39 -12.79 3.92 -3.28
CA ASN A 39 -13.24 2.74 -2.53
C ASN A 39 -13.11 1.47 -3.37
N VAL A 40 -13.41 1.55 -4.67
CA VAL A 40 -13.23 0.43 -5.60
C VAL A 40 -11.73 0.15 -5.79
N ALA A 41 -10.92 1.20 -5.90
CA ALA A 41 -9.46 1.07 -6.04
C ALA A 41 -8.82 0.43 -4.80
N VAL A 42 -9.23 0.82 -3.59
CA VAL A 42 -8.75 0.23 -2.33
C VAL A 42 -9.01 -1.28 -2.29
N ASP A 43 -10.22 -1.70 -2.66
CA ASP A 43 -10.58 -3.11 -2.67
C ASP A 43 -9.77 -3.91 -3.69
N SER A 44 -9.55 -3.33 -4.88
CA SER A 44 -8.72 -3.94 -5.93
C SER A 44 -7.26 -4.08 -5.50
N VAL A 45 -6.64 -2.99 -5.02
CA VAL A 45 -5.25 -2.95 -4.56
C VAL A 45 -5.02 -3.90 -3.39
N TYR A 46 -5.92 -3.91 -2.41
CA TYR A 46 -5.86 -4.84 -1.29
C TYR A 46 -5.86 -6.30 -1.77
N ASN A 47 -6.79 -6.65 -2.67
CA ASN A 47 -6.88 -8.01 -3.20
C ASN A 47 -5.61 -8.40 -3.96
N GLU A 48 -5.02 -7.49 -4.73
CA GLU A 48 -3.78 -7.75 -5.47
C GLU A 48 -2.61 -8.02 -4.52
N LEU A 49 -2.43 -7.18 -3.48
CA LEU A 49 -1.39 -7.36 -2.46
C LEU A 49 -1.49 -8.71 -1.73
N THR A 50 -2.72 -9.17 -1.45
CA THR A 50 -2.91 -10.50 -0.83
C THR A 50 -2.46 -11.65 -1.72
N LYS A 51 -2.50 -11.52 -3.06
CA LYS A 51 -1.99 -12.55 -3.98
C LYS A 51 -0.47 -12.72 -3.85
N TYR A 52 0.23 -11.65 -3.49
CA TYR A 52 1.68 -11.65 -3.25
C TYR A 52 2.05 -11.97 -1.79
N ASN A 53 1.09 -12.37 -0.95
CA ASN A 53 1.26 -12.60 0.50
C ASN A 53 1.76 -11.37 1.27
N ILE A 54 1.52 -10.16 0.75
CA ILE A 54 1.86 -8.91 1.44
C ILE A 54 0.83 -8.69 2.55
N LYS A 55 1.31 -8.61 3.79
CA LYS A 55 0.44 -8.39 4.96
C LYS A 55 0.06 -6.92 5.07
N THR A 56 -1.20 -6.61 4.80
CA THR A 56 -1.77 -5.27 4.94
C THR A 56 -3.24 -5.35 5.34
N THR A 57 -3.87 -4.20 5.57
CA THR A 57 -5.31 -4.05 5.80
C THR A 57 -5.89 -3.06 4.80
N LYS A 58 -7.18 -3.17 4.50
CA LYS A 58 -7.89 -2.18 3.65
C LYS A 58 -7.75 -0.76 4.20
N GLU A 59 -7.77 -0.60 5.52
CA GLU A 59 -7.57 0.68 6.20
C GLU A 59 -6.18 1.29 5.91
N GLN A 60 -5.13 0.46 5.94
CA GLN A 60 -3.77 0.90 5.60
C GLN A 60 -3.66 1.29 4.13
N VAL A 61 -4.17 0.47 3.21
CA VAL A 61 -4.22 0.75 1.76
C VAL A 61 -4.91 2.10 1.50
N LYS A 62 -6.10 2.29 2.09
CA LYS A 62 -6.85 3.54 1.97
C LYS A 62 -6.07 4.74 2.48
N LYS A 63 -5.46 4.64 3.66
CA LYS A 63 -4.68 5.74 4.24
C LYS A 63 -3.50 6.13 3.36
N ILE A 64 -2.82 5.17 2.75
CA ILE A 64 -1.67 5.41 1.87
C ILE A 64 -2.12 6.08 0.57
N ILE A 65 -3.18 5.58 -0.07
CA ILE A 65 -3.75 6.19 -1.28
C ILE A 65 -4.21 7.63 -1.01
N GLU A 66 -4.93 7.87 0.09
CA GLU A 66 -5.36 9.22 0.48
C GLU A 66 -4.19 10.18 0.75
N LEU A 67 -3.07 9.65 1.30
CA LEU A 67 -1.86 10.44 1.51
C LEU A 67 -1.11 10.74 0.22
N TYR A 68 -1.16 9.82 -0.75
CA TYR A 68 -0.58 9.99 -2.08
C TYR A 68 -1.34 11.06 -2.88
N GLU A 69 -2.68 10.95 -2.97
CA GLU A 69 -3.55 11.89 -3.68
C GLU A 69 -3.47 13.32 -3.11
N LYS A 70 -3.27 13.49 -1.81
CA LYS A 70 -3.07 14.82 -1.19
C LYS A 70 -1.74 15.49 -1.55
N LYS A 71 -0.78 14.71 -2.03
CA LYS A 71 0.59 15.18 -2.34
C LYS A 71 0.84 15.29 -3.84
N ALA A 72 0.02 14.66 -4.68
CA ALA A 72 0.03 14.77 -6.14
C ALA A 72 -0.53 16.13 -6.59
#